data_AF-Q21PX4-F1
#
_entry.id   AF-Q21PX4-F1
#
_cell.length_a   1.000
_cell.length_b   1.000
_cell.length_c   1.000
_cell.angle_alpha   90.00
_cell.angle_beta   90.00
_cell.angle_gamma   90.00
#
_symmetry.space_group_name_H-M   'P 1'
#
loop_
_entity.id
_entity.type
_entity.pdbx_description
1 polymer ?
#
loop_
_entity_poly.entity_id
_entity_poly.type
_entity_poly.pdbx_seq_one_letter_code
_entity_poly.pdbx_strand_id
1 'polypeptide(L)'
;MNQNVHESPSKGHAATKGMMLSLFEKDQLPAVTRTRAKPEQSHAQSRISPVVGGVRVTSINPALTVMPGQVRLDSLNDENWPKQLSEFLYAYGRSRCNNFQTKVSEETLRNRTDILFSSIRLLMEDKQLRHVKTLAQVKPRLMPRLFELWTAKGISKRAQINYFTNMRWFWRICGMEIGAIANFSKEADEFKINRNAETDRSWKGNGVDFEVVYQKLHELDPVGARLARAMKQYGLRLKESLRLEPHLADGIDRLLITKGAKTGRPRQLMFDVFEDENFRRVLDELKAEVPPECHLAWTNRTLKQAKDRMYYLARQLGLKKNGSLKVTFHGLRHDFAIDQLEELTGQTAPVRGGIVINYRALSAARLKVTQALGHNRLKVTGAYYGSFLSLEREQMRSVTRSWDRIEPVMKDVGQLIEGSGAGNLFWIGGRSQGSKSEAAPYEFVFPPGTDDAIVLRLAPQICELVQGATGVDCIVHNWKSMPSMKQALWETDGTPIFQGVGPLEYMKAMLEQQKAARMKGGVRYESAKEAELV
;
A
#
# COMPACT_ATOMS: atom_id res chain seq x y z
N MET A 1 36.47 26.98 9.87
CA MET A 1 35.67 26.51 8.71
C MET A 1 35.35 25.04 8.90
N ASN A 2 34.21 24.73 9.52
CA ASN A 2 33.67 23.38 9.67
C ASN A 2 32.22 23.46 9.21
N GLN A 3 31.89 22.88 8.06
CA GLN A 3 30.50 22.72 7.61
C GLN A 3 30.10 21.27 7.77
N ASN A 4 29.26 21.03 8.79
CA ASN A 4 28.51 19.81 8.97
C ASN A 4 27.40 19.75 7.91
N VAL A 5 27.46 18.77 7.03
CA VAL A 5 26.37 18.41 6.11
C VAL A 5 25.43 17.46 6.85
N HIS A 6 24.22 17.93 7.16
CA HIS A 6 23.14 17.10 7.67
C HIS A 6 22.63 16.16 6.56
N GLU A 7 22.93 14.86 6.67
CA GLU A 7 22.32 13.82 5.84
C GLU A 7 20.89 13.51 6.30
N SER A 8 19.93 13.69 5.38
CA SER A 8 18.52 13.32 5.55
C SER A 8 18.33 11.80 5.63
N PRO A 9 17.44 11.27 6.50
CA PRO A 9 17.26 9.83 6.66
C PRO A 9 16.61 9.19 5.42
N SER A 10 17.36 8.30 4.76
CA SER A 10 16.90 7.57 3.58
C SER A 10 15.63 6.74 3.87
N LYS A 11 14.61 6.90 3.02
CA LYS A 11 13.33 6.16 3.11
C LYS A 11 13.58 4.68 2.76
N GLY A 12 13.40 3.81 3.76
CA GLY A 12 13.70 2.38 3.70
C GLY A 12 13.09 1.61 2.52
N HIS A 13 13.88 0.71 1.94
CA HIS A 13 13.50 -0.13 0.81
C HIS A 13 12.66 -1.32 1.26
N ALA A 14 11.68 -1.74 0.45
CA ALA A 14 11.15 -3.10 0.57
C ALA A 14 12.25 -4.05 0.09
N ALA A 15 12.57 -5.10 0.86
CA ALA A 15 13.54 -6.12 0.48
C ALA A 15 13.18 -6.68 -0.90
N THR A 16 13.87 -6.20 -1.92
CA THR A 16 13.83 -6.74 -3.27
C THR A 16 14.91 -7.81 -3.37
N LYS A 17 14.68 -8.75 -4.29
CA LYS A 17 15.53 -9.87 -4.73
C LYS A 17 17.05 -9.60 -4.73
N GLY A 18 17.48 -8.34 -4.83
CA GLY A 18 18.89 -7.91 -4.72
C GLY A 18 19.53 -8.23 -3.36
N MET A 19 18.77 -8.17 -2.26
CA MET A 19 19.30 -8.50 -0.93
C MET A 19 19.65 -9.99 -0.78
N MET A 20 19.00 -10.87 -1.55
CA MET A 20 19.29 -12.32 -1.53
C MET A 20 20.58 -12.66 -2.31
N LEU A 21 20.86 -11.92 -3.39
CA LEU A 21 22.10 -12.10 -4.18
C LEU A 21 23.33 -11.51 -3.47
N SER A 22 23.14 -10.53 -2.59
CA SER A 22 24.22 -9.95 -1.78
C SER A 22 24.48 -10.71 -0.48
N LEU A 23 23.67 -11.72 -0.14
CA LEU A 23 23.75 -12.46 1.13
C LEU A 23 24.11 -13.93 0.94
N PHE A 24 24.20 -14.45 -0.28
CA PHE A 24 24.61 -15.83 -0.57
C PHE A 24 25.48 -15.87 -1.83
N GLU A 25 26.63 -16.53 -1.79
CA GLU A 25 27.24 -17.08 -3.00
C GLU A 25 26.31 -18.16 -3.58
N LYS A 26 26.29 -18.31 -4.91
CA LYS A 26 25.36 -19.18 -5.67
C LYS A 26 25.33 -20.63 -5.19
N ASP A 27 26.36 -21.04 -4.46
CA ASP A 27 26.68 -22.44 -4.18
C ASP A 27 26.21 -22.88 -2.78
N GLN A 28 25.67 -21.96 -1.98
CA GLN A 28 25.17 -22.22 -0.62
C GLN A 28 23.65 -22.38 -0.50
N LEU A 29 22.92 -22.29 -1.60
CA LEU A 29 21.49 -22.63 -1.65
C LEU A 29 21.36 -24.05 -2.22
N PRO A 30 20.81 -25.02 -1.46
CA PRO A 30 20.57 -26.34 -2.03
C PRO A 30 19.62 -26.23 -3.21
N ALA A 31 20.05 -26.77 -4.36
CA ALA A 31 19.21 -26.88 -5.53
C ALA A 31 17.95 -27.67 -5.16
N VAL A 32 16.78 -27.08 -5.34
CA VAL A 32 15.51 -27.82 -5.29
C VAL A 32 15.52 -28.73 -6.52
N THR A 33 16.00 -29.96 -6.35
CA THR A 33 15.83 -31.02 -7.36
C THR A 33 14.34 -31.23 -7.54
N ARG A 34 13.84 -30.80 -8.71
CA ARG A 34 12.53 -31.19 -9.21
C ARG A 34 12.55 -32.70 -9.39
N THR A 35 11.82 -33.44 -8.56
CA THR A 35 11.41 -34.79 -8.93
C THR A 35 10.42 -34.65 -10.09
N ARG A 36 10.94 -34.85 -11.31
CA ARG A 36 10.13 -35.06 -12.50
C ARG A 36 9.56 -36.47 -12.35
N ALA A 37 8.30 -36.60 -11.96
CA ALA A 37 7.61 -37.88 -12.03
C ALA A 37 7.59 -38.29 -13.51
N LYS A 38 8.30 -39.36 -13.86
CA LYS A 38 8.10 -40.08 -15.12
C LYS A 38 6.99 -41.11 -14.91
N PRO A 39 6.16 -41.40 -15.91
CA PRO A 39 5.16 -42.47 -15.82
C PRO A 39 5.87 -43.82 -15.69
N GLU A 40 5.26 -44.71 -14.91
CA GLU A 40 5.72 -46.07 -14.63
C GLU A 40 5.88 -46.91 -15.90
N GLN A 41 7.04 -47.55 -16.06
CA GLN A 41 7.19 -48.83 -16.78
C GLN A 41 8.28 -49.67 -16.09
N SER A 42 8.09 -50.98 -16.20
CA SER A 42 8.54 -52.10 -15.37
C SER A 42 10.03 -52.49 -15.37
N HIS A 43 10.42 -53.19 -14.28
CA HIS A 43 11.52 -54.15 -14.08
C HIS A 43 12.92 -53.91 -14.70
N ALA A 44 13.93 -53.72 -13.83
CA ALA A 44 15.17 -54.50 -13.79
C ALA A 44 16.07 -54.05 -12.60
N GLN A 45 16.74 -55.03 -11.97
CA GLN A 45 17.64 -54.87 -10.83
C GLN A 45 19.01 -54.26 -11.20
N SER A 46 19.61 -53.59 -10.21
CA SER A 46 21.05 -53.41 -9.97
C SER A 46 21.89 -52.63 -11.00
N ARG A 47 22.40 -51.46 -10.57
CA ARG A 47 23.84 -51.19 -10.37
C ARG A 47 24.04 -49.79 -9.77
N ILE A 48 24.69 -49.76 -8.62
CA ILE A 48 25.09 -48.54 -7.90
C ILE A 48 26.44 -48.10 -8.46
N SER A 49 26.52 -46.84 -8.93
CA SER A 49 27.78 -46.10 -9.07
C SER A 49 27.58 -44.67 -8.55
N PRO A 50 28.62 -44.05 -7.95
CA PRO A 50 28.45 -42.95 -7.01
C PRO A 50 28.37 -41.60 -7.73
N VAL A 51 27.39 -40.78 -7.35
CA VAL A 51 27.35 -39.36 -7.73
C VAL A 51 27.80 -38.54 -6.53
N VAL A 52 28.94 -37.86 -6.73
CA VAL A 52 29.53 -36.87 -5.84
C VAL A 52 28.64 -35.62 -5.80
N GLY A 53 28.39 -35.08 -4.59
CA GLY A 53 28.06 -33.66 -4.43
C GLY A 53 26.58 -33.25 -4.27
N GLY A 54 25.71 -34.13 -3.78
CA GLY A 54 24.34 -33.75 -3.37
C GLY A 54 24.01 -34.28 -1.98
N VAL A 55 23.74 -33.40 -1.02
CA VAL A 55 23.27 -33.80 0.32
C VAL A 55 21.92 -34.49 0.17
N ARG A 56 21.91 -35.83 0.22
CA ARG A 56 20.70 -36.62 0.44
C ARG A 56 20.25 -36.37 1.88
N VAL A 57 19.07 -35.80 2.08
CA VAL A 57 18.42 -35.75 3.39
C VAL A 57 17.89 -37.16 3.70
N THR A 58 18.74 -38.03 4.24
CA THR A 58 18.41 -39.44 4.52
C THR A 58 17.96 -39.72 5.95
N SER A 59 17.84 -38.71 6.80
CA SER A 59 17.21 -38.86 8.11
C SER A 59 16.61 -37.50 8.53
N ILE A 60 15.28 -37.39 8.55
CA ILE A 60 14.61 -36.25 9.20
C ILE A 60 15.01 -36.30 10.67
N ASN A 61 15.53 -35.20 11.22
CA ASN A 61 15.86 -35.09 12.63
C ASN A 61 14.70 -35.65 13.49
N PRO A 62 14.93 -36.63 14.40
CA PRO A 62 13.87 -37.24 15.21
C PRO A 62 13.00 -36.21 15.96
N ALA A 63 13.56 -35.06 16.30
CA ALA A 63 12.85 -33.93 16.90
C ALA A 63 11.72 -33.34 16.04
N LEU A 64 11.71 -33.61 14.74
CA LEU A 64 10.76 -33.09 13.75
C LEU A 64 9.70 -34.13 13.33
N THR A 65 9.56 -35.22 14.09
CA THR A 65 8.54 -36.26 13.86
C THR A 65 7.22 -36.00 14.61
N VAL A 66 7.22 -35.04 15.53
CA VAL A 66 6.05 -34.66 16.34
C VAL A 66 5.10 -33.73 15.59
N MET A 67 3.87 -33.60 16.10
CA MET A 67 2.88 -32.72 15.49
C MET A 67 3.30 -31.23 15.59
N PRO A 68 2.89 -30.38 14.63
CA PRO A 68 3.07 -28.93 14.74
C PRO A 68 2.51 -28.40 16.06
N GLY A 69 3.30 -27.60 16.78
CA GLY A 69 2.94 -27.11 18.12
C GLY A 69 3.47 -27.96 19.27
N GLN A 70 4.09 -29.11 18.98
CA GLN A 70 4.69 -29.99 19.99
C GLN A 70 6.22 -30.08 19.86
N VAL A 71 6.82 -29.40 18.87
CA VAL A 71 8.28 -29.39 18.68
C VAL A 71 8.92 -28.70 19.87
N ARG A 72 9.93 -29.31 20.49
CA ARG A 72 10.67 -28.65 21.58
C ARG A 72 11.78 -27.80 20.99
N LEU A 73 11.74 -26.48 21.18
CA LEU A 73 12.78 -25.58 20.65
C LEU A 73 14.20 -26.02 21.05
N ASP A 74 14.40 -26.47 22.30
CA ASP A 74 15.70 -26.89 22.81
C ASP A 74 16.27 -28.14 22.10
N SER A 75 15.43 -28.94 21.42
CA SER A 75 15.89 -30.07 20.60
C SER A 75 16.43 -29.65 19.23
N LEU A 76 16.27 -28.38 18.84
CA LEU A 76 16.80 -27.83 17.60
C LEU A 76 18.23 -27.30 17.79
N ASN A 77 19.14 -28.17 18.23
CA ASN A 77 20.48 -27.81 18.69
C ASN A 77 21.61 -28.17 17.70
N ASP A 78 21.30 -28.38 16.42
CA ASP A 78 22.31 -28.70 15.40
C ASP A 78 23.11 -27.43 15.07
N GLU A 79 24.45 -27.52 15.11
CA GLU A 79 25.34 -26.42 14.70
C GLU A 79 25.19 -26.09 13.22
N ASN A 80 24.81 -27.07 12.39
CA ASN A 80 24.39 -26.85 11.01
C ASN A 80 22.92 -26.38 10.97
N TRP A 81 22.68 -25.21 11.56
CA TRP A 81 21.36 -24.59 11.60
C TRP A 81 20.71 -24.40 10.22
N PRO A 82 21.42 -24.15 9.09
CA PRO A 82 20.77 -24.03 7.79
C PRO A 82 20.12 -25.34 7.37
N LYS A 83 20.82 -26.46 7.54
CA LYS A 83 20.29 -27.81 7.28
C LYS A 83 19.09 -28.10 8.18
N GLN A 84 19.23 -27.86 9.49
CA GLN A 84 18.14 -28.12 10.44
C GLN A 84 16.90 -27.24 10.17
N LEU A 85 17.08 -25.99 9.75
CA LEU A 85 15.98 -25.11 9.36
C LEU A 85 15.31 -25.58 8.06
N SER A 86 16.08 -26.09 7.10
CA SER A 86 15.54 -26.70 5.89
C SER A 86 14.69 -27.94 6.20
N GLU A 87 15.15 -28.82 7.08
CA GLU A 87 14.37 -29.99 7.54
C GLU A 87 13.10 -29.56 8.28
N PHE A 88 13.20 -28.56 9.17
CA PHE A 88 12.05 -27.98 9.86
C PHE A 88 11.02 -27.41 8.89
N LEU A 89 11.45 -26.67 7.86
CA LEU A 89 10.58 -26.11 6.83
C LEU A 89 10.00 -27.17 5.90
N TYR A 90 10.73 -28.26 5.68
CA TYR A 90 10.22 -29.42 4.94
C TYR A 90 9.06 -30.08 5.71
N ALA A 91 9.26 -30.34 7.01
CA ALA A 91 8.25 -30.95 7.88
C ALA A 91 7.02 -30.04 8.11
N TYR A 92 7.26 -28.77 8.44
CA TYR A 92 6.21 -27.89 8.99
C TYR A 92 5.92 -26.67 8.15
N GLY A 93 6.77 -26.31 7.20
CA GLY A 93 6.69 -25.04 6.47
C GLY A 93 5.38 -24.82 5.73
N ARG A 94 4.61 -25.88 5.44
CA ARG A 94 3.27 -25.77 4.83
C ARG A 94 2.13 -25.57 5.83
N SER A 95 2.35 -25.79 7.12
CA SER A 95 1.31 -25.70 8.15
C SER A 95 0.92 -24.25 8.43
N ARG A 96 -0.38 -23.97 8.59
CA ARG A 96 -0.86 -22.65 9.02
C ARG A 96 -0.66 -22.43 10.52
N CYS A 97 -0.62 -21.16 10.94
CA CYS A 97 -0.48 -20.79 12.34
C CYS A 97 -1.78 -20.89 13.18
N ASN A 98 -2.93 -21.07 12.54
CA ASN A 98 -4.26 -21.08 13.18
C ASN A 98 -5.03 -22.39 12.98
N ASN A 99 -4.58 -23.24 12.03
CA ASN A 99 -5.09 -24.59 11.84
C ASN A 99 -4.00 -25.41 11.14
N PHE A 100 -3.29 -26.25 11.90
CA PHE A 100 -2.18 -27.04 11.40
C PHE A 100 -2.56 -28.09 10.36
N GLN A 101 -3.85 -28.45 10.24
CA GLN A 101 -4.36 -29.39 9.24
C GLN A 101 -4.46 -28.76 7.84
N THR A 102 -4.46 -27.43 7.76
CA THR A 102 -4.57 -26.70 6.49
C THR A 102 -3.21 -26.29 5.94
N LYS A 103 -3.05 -26.40 4.62
CA LYS A 103 -1.81 -26.02 3.93
C LYS A 103 -1.83 -24.54 3.50
N VAL A 104 -0.66 -23.90 3.53
CA VAL A 104 -0.42 -22.58 2.91
C VAL A 104 -0.05 -22.73 1.45
N SER A 105 -0.12 -21.63 0.69
CA SER A 105 0.35 -21.60 -0.70
C SER A 105 1.87 -21.69 -0.81
N GLU A 106 2.36 -22.17 -1.96
CA GLU A 106 3.80 -22.17 -2.28
C GLU A 106 4.48 -20.79 -2.17
N GLU A 107 3.74 -19.72 -2.49
CA GLU A 107 4.23 -18.34 -2.33
C GLU A 107 4.42 -17.97 -0.85
N THR A 108 3.52 -18.45 0.01
CA THR A 108 3.63 -18.25 1.47
C THR A 108 4.81 -19.04 2.04
N LEU A 109 4.98 -20.31 1.60
CA LEU A 109 6.11 -21.13 1.99
C LEU A 109 7.43 -20.47 1.60
N ARG A 110 7.57 -20.02 0.35
CA ARG A 110 8.79 -19.33 -0.12
C ARG A 110 9.09 -18.09 0.71
N ASN A 111 8.11 -17.21 0.89
CA ASN A 111 8.28 -15.99 1.68
C ASN A 111 8.68 -16.30 3.14
N ARG A 112 8.09 -17.35 3.72
CA ARG A 112 8.44 -17.83 5.07
C ARG A 112 9.87 -18.36 5.13
N THR A 113 10.28 -19.18 4.17
CA THR A 113 11.66 -19.67 4.03
C THR A 113 12.64 -18.51 3.97
N ASP A 114 12.43 -17.57 3.04
CA ASP A 114 13.34 -16.44 2.84
C ASP A 114 13.47 -15.58 4.11
N ILE A 115 12.36 -15.30 4.80
CA ILE A 115 12.33 -14.50 6.03
C ILE A 115 13.04 -15.21 7.19
N LEU A 116 12.79 -16.50 7.39
CA LEU A 116 13.39 -17.22 8.51
C LEU A 116 14.88 -17.38 8.33
N PHE A 117 15.33 -17.78 7.13
CA PHE A 117 16.76 -17.88 6.84
C PHE A 117 17.47 -16.54 7.00
N SER A 118 16.94 -15.47 6.41
CA SER A 118 17.56 -14.14 6.53
C SER A 118 17.57 -13.62 7.97
N SER A 119 16.48 -13.80 8.72
CA SER A 119 16.38 -13.30 10.09
C SER A 119 17.25 -14.08 11.08
N ILE A 120 17.29 -15.42 10.95
CA ILE A 120 18.12 -16.27 11.81
C ILE A 120 19.61 -16.04 11.51
N ARG A 121 19.98 -15.92 10.23
CA ARG A 121 21.35 -15.54 9.85
C ARG A 121 21.78 -14.22 10.48
N LEU A 122 20.92 -13.19 10.43
CA LEU A 122 21.23 -11.90 11.08
C LEU A 122 21.49 -12.04 12.58
N LEU A 123 20.73 -12.89 13.28
CA LEU A 123 20.97 -13.15 14.70
C LEU A 123 22.30 -13.86 14.95
N MET A 124 22.64 -14.84 14.12
CA MET A 124 23.85 -15.66 14.29
C MET A 124 25.13 -14.96 13.86
N GLU A 125 25.05 -14.00 12.94
CA GLU A 125 26.17 -13.15 12.51
C GLU A 125 26.35 -11.91 13.40
N ASP A 126 25.40 -11.61 14.30
CA ASP A 126 25.48 -10.44 15.16
C ASP A 126 26.56 -10.60 16.23
N LYS A 127 27.52 -9.67 16.24
CA LYS A 127 28.69 -9.71 17.16
C LYS A 127 28.31 -9.65 18.63
N GLN A 128 27.11 -9.15 18.97
CA GLN A 128 26.59 -9.09 20.34
C GLN A 128 25.89 -10.38 20.77
N LEU A 129 25.54 -11.25 19.81
CA LEU A 129 24.81 -12.51 20.04
C LEU A 129 25.68 -13.74 19.75
N ARG A 130 26.97 -13.70 20.07
CA ARG A 130 27.93 -14.82 19.84
C ARG A 130 27.51 -16.17 20.46
N HIS A 131 26.61 -16.14 21.43
CA HIS A 131 26.05 -17.32 22.07
C HIS A 131 24.95 -18.00 21.23
N VAL A 132 24.41 -17.34 20.21
CA VAL A 132 23.37 -17.88 19.32
C VAL A 132 24.04 -18.57 18.13
N LYS A 133 24.23 -19.88 18.24
CA LYS A 133 24.84 -20.74 17.21
C LYS A 133 23.87 -21.76 16.63
N THR A 134 22.79 -22.06 17.34
CA THR A 134 21.80 -23.08 16.97
C THR A 134 20.38 -22.51 16.99
N LEU A 135 19.42 -23.20 16.38
CA LEU A 135 18.02 -22.77 16.38
C LEU A 135 17.40 -22.75 17.78
N ALA A 136 17.84 -23.64 18.67
CA ALA A 136 17.42 -23.72 20.08
C ALA A 136 17.61 -22.40 20.85
N GLN A 137 18.59 -21.59 20.44
CA GLN A 137 18.93 -20.32 21.07
C GLN A 137 18.16 -19.14 20.47
N VAL A 138 17.44 -19.33 19.35
CA VAL A 138 16.61 -18.31 18.70
C VAL A 138 15.31 -18.15 19.50
N LYS A 139 15.40 -17.48 20.66
CA LYS A 139 14.28 -17.27 21.60
C LYS A 139 13.56 -15.94 21.35
N PRO A 140 12.27 -15.80 21.71
CA PRO A 140 11.49 -14.58 21.51
C PRO A 140 12.11 -13.32 22.13
N ARG A 141 12.86 -13.46 23.23
CA ARG A 141 13.60 -12.36 23.88
C ARG A 141 14.60 -11.65 22.96
N LEU A 142 15.00 -12.27 21.84
CA LEU A 142 15.90 -11.67 20.86
C LEU A 142 15.17 -10.72 19.89
N MET A 143 13.83 -10.65 19.93
CA MET A 143 13.06 -9.80 19.02
C MET A 143 13.44 -8.31 19.05
N PRO A 144 13.66 -7.66 20.21
CA PRO A 144 14.09 -6.27 20.24
C PRO A 144 15.40 -6.05 19.45
N ARG A 145 16.39 -6.93 19.66
CA ARG A 145 17.66 -6.88 18.90
C ARG A 145 17.43 -7.14 17.40
N LEU A 146 16.55 -8.07 17.06
CA LEU A 146 16.21 -8.37 15.67
C LEU A 146 15.53 -7.19 14.96
N PHE A 147 14.70 -6.40 15.66
CA PHE A 147 14.14 -5.16 15.11
C PHE A 147 15.23 -4.12 14.80
N GLU A 148 16.25 -3.99 15.64
CA GLU A 148 17.40 -3.13 15.39
C GLU A 148 18.17 -3.60 14.15
N LEU A 149 18.48 -4.90 14.06
CA LEU A 149 19.18 -5.49 12.92
C LEU A 149 18.39 -5.32 11.61
N TRP A 150 17.07 -5.54 11.63
CA TRP A 150 16.21 -5.31 10.47
C TRP A 150 16.19 -3.83 10.06
N THR A 151 16.12 -2.93 11.04
CA THR A 151 16.13 -1.48 10.78
C THR A 151 17.48 -1.06 10.18
N ALA A 152 18.59 -1.55 10.71
CA ALA A 152 19.94 -1.31 10.17
C ALA A 152 20.11 -1.85 8.74
N LYS A 153 19.42 -2.94 8.39
CA LYS A 153 19.33 -3.46 7.01
C LYS A 153 18.32 -2.72 6.13
N GLY A 154 17.70 -1.65 6.61
CA GLY A 154 16.75 -0.82 5.84
C GLY A 154 15.36 -1.44 5.67
N ILE A 155 15.01 -2.46 6.45
CA ILE A 155 13.71 -3.15 6.38
C ILE A 155 12.63 -2.25 6.99
N SER A 156 11.66 -1.82 6.19
CA SER A 156 10.54 -0.99 6.65
C SER A 156 9.73 -1.63 7.79
N LYS A 157 9.15 -0.82 8.69
CA LYS A 157 8.26 -1.30 9.79
C LYS A 157 7.14 -2.22 9.30
N ARG A 158 6.58 -1.95 8.11
CA ARG A 158 5.57 -2.82 7.49
C ARG A 158 6.11 -4.22 7.16
N ALA A 159 7.33 -4.28 6.65
CA ALA A 159 7.99 -5.55 6.40
C ALA A 159 8.37 -6.24 7.72
N GLN A 160 8.83 -5.50 8.73
CA GLN A 160 9.12 -6.04 10.07
C GLN A 160 7.89 -6.70 10.71
N ILE A 161 6.68 -6.17 10.56
CA ILE A 161 5.44 -6.84 11.02
C ILE A 161 5.24 -8.21 10.35
N ASN A 162 5.51 -8.29 9.04
CA ASN A 162 5.44 -9.55 8.30
C ASN A 162 6.56 -10.51 8.72
N TYR A 163 7.76 -10.00 9.00
CA TYR A 163 8.89 -10.81 9.46
C TYR A 163 8.60 -11.38 10.85
N PHE A 164 8.16 -10.54 11.78
CA PHE A 164 7.68 -10.95 13.10
C PHE A 164 6.58 -12.01 13.00
N THR A 165 5.64 -11.89 12.06
CA THR A 165 4.59 -12.90 11.87
C THR A 165 5.17 -14.28 11.52
N ASN A 166 6.26 -14.35 10.75
CA ASN A 166 6.93 -15.61 10.42
C ASN A 166 7.79 -16.14 11.57
N MET A 167 8.50 -15.27 12.29
CA MET A 167 9.21 -15.65 13.52
C MET A 167 8.24 -16.20 14.58
N ARG A 168 7.11 -15.51 14.77
CA ARG A 168 6.00 -15.94 15.62
C ARG A 168 5.43 -17.29 15.20
N TRP A 169 5.32 -17.54 13.89
CA TRP A 169 4.91 -18.86 13.40
C TRP A 169 5.93 -19.94 13.77
N PHE A 170 7.24 -19.68 13.58
CA PHE A 170 8.30 -20.63 13.94
C PHE A 170 8.21 -21.04 15.42
N TRP A 171 8.08 -20.07 16.32
CA TRP A 171 7.92 -20.35 17.75
C TRP A 171 6.64 -21.08 18.11
N ARG A 172 5.52 -20.81 17.41
CA ARG A 172 4.26 -21.54 17.62
C ARG A 172 4.35 -23.00 17.20
N ILE A 173 5.09 -23.32 16.14
CA ILE A 173 5.36 -24.72 15.79
C ILE A 173 6.18 -25.38 16.90
N CYS A 174 7.02 -24.62 17.59
CA CYS A 174 7.76 -25.05 18.77
C CYS A 174 6.95 -24.99 20.08
N GLY A 175 5.61 -24.96 20.00
CA GLY A 175 4.72 -24.99 21.17
C GLY A 175 4.74 -23.73 22.04
N MET A 176 5.31 -22.63 21.57
CA MET A 176 5.42 -21.40 22.35
C MET A 176 4.26 -20.45 22.08
N GLU A 177 3.69 -19.91 23.16
CA GLU A 177 2.78 -18.78 23.08
C GLU A 177 3.54 -17.46 22.98
N ILE A 178 3.24 -16.69 21.94
CA ILE A 178 3.92 -15.42 21.66
C ILE A 178 2.87 -14.32 21.66
N GLY A 179 3.11 -13.28 22.46
CA GLY A 179 2.27 -12.09 22.58
C GLY A 179 2.19 -11.24 21.30
N ALA A 180 1.60 -10.05 21.44
CA ALA A 180 1.53 -9.07 20.36
C ALA A 180 2.92 -8.49 20.04
N ILE A 181 3.12 -7.99 18.82
CA ILE A 181 4.38 -7.34 18.43
C ILE A 181 4.73 -6.14 19.32
N ALA A 182 3.71 -5.45 19.84
CA ALA A 182 3.87 -4.31 20.74
C ALA A 182 4.54 -4.68 22.08
N ASN A 183 4.53 -5.95 22.48
CA ASN A 183 5.20 -6.39 23.70
C ASN A 183 6.74 -6.44 23.52
N PHE A 184 7.23 -6.30 22.29
CA PHE A 184 8.65 -6.35 21.95
C PHE A 184 9.16 -5.01 21.39
N SER A 185 8.29 -4.02 21.20
CA SER A 185 8.67 -2.69 20.71
C SER A 185 9.20 -1.81 21.85
N LYS A 186 10.01 -0.81 21.49
CA LYS A 186 10.47 0.20 22.46
C LYS A 186 9.31 1.13 22.83
N GLU A 187 8.52 1.52 21.82
CA GLU A 187 7.36 2.39 21.95
C GLU A 187 6.06 1.64 21.65
N ALA A 188 4.95 2.04 22.30
CA ALA A 188 3.65 1.38 22.15
C ALA A 188 3.01 1.53 20.75
N ASP A 189 3.43 2.52 19.96
CA ASP A 189 2.91 2.83 18.63
C ASP A 189 3.89 2.54 17.48
N GLU A 190 5.09 2.03 17.78
CA GLU A 190 6.16 1.76 16.80
C GLU A 190 5.70 0.94 15.58
N PHE A 191 4.79 -0.01 15.80
CA PHE A 191 4.24 -0.89 14.77
C PHE A 191 2.76 -0.61 14.42
N LYS A 192 2.21 0.53 14.86
CA LYS A 192 0.87 0.98 14.45
C LYS A 192 0.94 1.61 13.06
N ILE A 193 0.59 0.84 12.04
CA ILE A 193 0.62 1.31 10.64
C ILE A 193 -0.79 1.66 10.15
N ASN A 194 -0.94 2.89 9.65
CA ASN A 194 -2.13 3.29 8.92
C ASN A 194 -2.29 2.44 7.64
N ARG A 195 -3.44 1.79 7.50
CA ARG A 195 -3.72 0.91 6.35
C ARG A 195 -4.52 1.60 5.25
N ASN A 196 -4.96 2.83 5.51
CA ASN A 196 -5.71 3.61 4.54
C ASN A 196 -4.76 4.21 3.50
N ALA A 197 -5.26 4.45 2.29
CA ALA A 197 -4.54 5.21 1.30
C ALA A 197 -4.45 6.67 1.75
N GLU A 198 -3.24 7.22 1.70
CA GLU A 198 -2.97 8.63 1.99
C GLU A 198 -2.65 9.42 0.72
N THR A 199 -2.41 8.72 -0.38
CA THR A 199 -2.09 9.27 -1.69
C THR A 199 -2.76 8.41 -2.76
N ASP A 200 -3.11 9.01 -3.90
CA ASP A 200 -3.55 8.22 -5.04
C ASP A 200 -2.38 7.41 -5.63
N ARG A 201 -2.63 6.12 -5.86
CA ARG A 201 -1.69 5.17 -6.47
C ARG A 201 -2.16 4.69 -7.84
N SER A 202 -3.28 5.21 -8.31
CA SER A 202 -3.84 4.98 -9.62
C SER A 202 -3.01 5.69 -10.69
N TRP A 203 -3.11 5.26 -11.95
CA TRP A 203 -2.44 5.92 -13.06
C TRP A 203 -3.06 7.29 -13.32
N LYS A 204 -4.39 7.34 -13.37
CA LYS A 204 -5.16 8.57 -13.57
C LYS A 204 -4.81 9.64 -12.53
N GLY A 205 -4.77 9.28 -11.24
CA GLY A 205 -4.42 10.22 -10.16
C GLY A 205 -2.96 10.68 -10.16
N ASN A 206 -2.07 10.04 -10.93
CA ASN A 206 -0.69 10.46 -11.13
C ASN A 206 -0.46 11.08 -12.52
N GLY A 207 -1.52 11.41 -13.26
CA GLY A 207 -1.44 12.03 -14.59
C GLY A 207 -0.86 11.12 -15.68
N VAL A 208 -0.89 9.79 -15.46
CA VAL A 208 -0.40 8.82 -16.43
C VAL A 208 -1.55 8.36 -17.30
N ASP A 209 -1.51 8.71 -18.58
CA ASP A 209 -2.44 8.22 -19.59
C ASP A 209 -2.19 6.74 -19.89
N PHE A 210 -3.23 5.91 -19.70
CA PHE A 210 -3.17 4.49 -19.95
C PHE A 210 -2.92 4.17 -21.42
N GLU A 211 -3.58 4.86 -22.36
CA GLU A 211 -3.52 4.53 -23.80
C GLU A 211 -2.12 4.81 -24.35
N VAL A 212 -1.50 5.92 -23.94
CA VAL A 212 -0.12 6.27 -24.34
C VAL A 212 0.88 5.20 -23.88
N VAL A 213 0.75 4.71 -22.64
CA VAL A 213 1.63 3.67 -22.10
C VAL A 213 1.30 2.30 -22.69
N TYR A 214 0.02 2.03 -22.95
CA TYR A 214 -0.46 0.80 -23.57
C TYR A 214 0.12 0.64 -24.97
N GLN A 215 0.12 1.68 -25.79
CA GLN A 215 0.69 1.65 -27.14
C GLN A 215 2.19 1.33 -27.11
N LYS A 216 2.96 2.01 -26.25
CA LYS A 216 4.40 1.71 -26.04
C LYS A 216 4.62 0.29 -25.53
N LEU A 217 3.76 -0.19 -24.64
CA LEU A 217 3.84 -1.56 -24.14
C LEU A 217 3.51 -2.57 -25.25
N HIS A 218 2.55 -2.27 -26.12
CA HIS A 218 2.15 -3.13 -27.23
C HIS A 218 3.27 -3.25 -28.26
N GLU A 219 3.93 -2.14 -28.60
CA GLU A 219 5.12 -2.13 -29.46
C GLU A 219 6.27 -3.00 -28.89
N LEU A 220 6.47 -2.96 -27.57
CA LEU A 220 7.51 -3.75 -26.91
C LEU A 220 7.14 -5.23 -26.72
N ASP A 221 5.88 -5.52 -26.40
CA ASP A 221 5.35 -6.85 -26.11
C ASP A 221 3.81 -6.85 -26.14
N PRO A 222 3.18 -7.27 -27.26
CA PRO A 222 1.72 -7.32 -27.39
C PRO A 222 1.03 -8.16 -26.31
N VAL A 223 1.66 -9.25 -25.88
CA VAL A 223 1.16 -10.10 -24.79
C VAL A 223 1.21 -9.36 -23.45
N GLY A 224 2.26 -8.58 -23.21
CA GLY A 224 2.34 -7.68 -22.05
C GLY A 224 1.21 -6.63 -22.06
N ALA A 225 0.90 -6.07 -23.23
CA ALA A 225 -0.14 -5.06 -23.40
C ALA A 225 -1.54 -5.61 -23.14
N ARG A 226 -1.94 -6.74 -23.75
CA ARG A 226 -3.25 -7.36 -23.48
C ARG A 226 -3.45 -7.73 -22.01
N LEU A 227 -2.38 -8.18 -21.33
CA LEU A 227 -2.42 -8.43 -19.89
C LEU A 227 -2.68 -7.14 -19.10
N ALA A 228 -2.12 -6.00 -19.53
CA ALA A 228 -2.36 -4.69 -18.93
C ALA A 228 -3.78 -4.18 -19.20
N ARG A 229 -4.31 -4.35 -20.41
CA ARG A 229 -5.71 -4.06 -20.76
C ARG A 229 -6.68 -4.82 -19.87
N ALA A 230 -6.49 -6.13 -19.70
CA ALA A 230 -7.30 -6.93 -18.80
C ALA A 230 -7.20 -6.47 -17.33
N MET A 231 -6.03 -5.99 -16.88
CA MET A 231 -5.86 -5.43 -15.54
C MET A 231 -6.59 -4.09 -15.36
N LYS A 232 -6.53 -3.19 -16.36
CA LYS A 232 -7.23 -1.90 -16.36
C LYS A 232 -8.73 -2.10 -16.35
N GLN A 233 -9.24 -2.92 -17.27
CA GLN A 233 -10.68 -3.11 -17.45
C GLN A 233 -11.32 -3.82 -16.25
N TYR A 234 -10.77 -4.95 -15.79
CA TYR A 234 -11.45 -5.78 -14.76
C TYR A 234 -10.84 -5.69 -13.36
N GLY A 235 -9.97 -4.69 -13.15
CA GLY A 235 -9.24 -4.49 -11.91
C GLY A 235 -8.42 -5.73 -11.50
N LEU A 236 -7.93 -6.54 -12.43
CA LEU A 236 -7.26 -7.81 -12.11
C LEU A 236 -5.95 -7.59 -11.35
N ARG A 237 -5.60 -8.53 -10.48
CA ARG A 237 -4.21 -8.65 -10.01
C ARG A 237 -3.35 -9.17 -11.15
N LEU A 238 -2.06 -8.83 -11.16
CA LEU A 238 -1.12 -9.35 -12.16
C LEU A 238 -1.19 -10.89 -12.30
N LYS A 239 -1.25 -11.62 -11.18
CA LYS A 239 -1.37 -13.09 -11.21
C LYS A 239 -2.72 -13.58 -11.76
N GLU A 240 -3.79 -12.84 -11.54
CA GLU A 240 -5.12 -13.15 -12.10
C GLU A 240 -5.09 -12.94 -13.62
N SER A 241 -4.60 -11.80 -14.10
CA SER A 241 -4.42 -11.52 -15.53
C SER A 241 -3.52 -12.57 -16.21
N LEU A 242 -2.37 -12.92 -15.61
CA LEU A 242 -1.46 -13.96 -16.13
C LEU A 242 -2.08 -15.37 -16.23
N ARG A 243 -3.17 -15.63 -15.50
CA ARG A 243 -3.80 -16.96 -15.40
C ARG A 243 -5.23 -16.95 -15.94
N LEU A 244 -5.70 -15.81 -16.45
CA LEU A 244 -7.04 -15.69 -16.99
C LEU A 244 -7.11 -16.44 -18.31
N GLU A 245 -8.07 -17.34 -18.42
CA GLU A 245 -8.44 -18.03 -19.65
C GLU A 245 -9.75 -17.39 -20.12
N PRO A 246 -9.73 -16.48 -21.10
CA PRO A 246 -10.84 -15.58 -21.35
C PRO A 246 -12.12 -16.31 -21.78
N HIS A 247 -11.99 -17.40 -22.55
CA HIS A 247 -13.12 -18.26 -22.95
C HIS A 247 -13.78 -18.97 -21.76
N LEU A 248 -12.98 -19.48 -20.81
CA LEU A 248 -13.50 -20.14 -19.61
C LEU A 248 -14.02 -19.13 -18.57
N ALA A 249 -13.48 -17.91 -18.58
CA ALA A 249 -13.86 -16.85 -17.67
C ALA A 249 -15.18 -16.17 -18.07
N ASP A 250 -15.66 -16.37 -19.29
CA ASP A 250 -16.89 -15.77 -19.79
C ASP A 250 -18.12 -16.47 -19.18
N GLY A 251 -18.74 -15.81 -18.21
CA GLY A 251 -19.97 -16.27 -17.57
C GLY A 251 -21.24 -15.66 -18.17
N ILE A 252 -21.15 -15.03 -19.35
CA ILE A 252 -22.22 -14.30 -20.06
C ILE A 252 -22.60 -12.97 -19.39
N ASP A 253 -23.02 -12.94 -18.14
CA ASP A 253 -23.35 -11.70 -17.40
C ASP A 253 -22.22 -11.25 -16.46
N ARG A 254 -21.11 -12.00 -16.46
CA ARG A 254 -20.01 -11.86 -15.50
C ARG A 254 -18.69 -12.36 -16.05
N LEU A 255 -17.59 -11.90 -15.45
CA LEU A 255 -16.26 -12.49 -15.58
C LEU A 255 -15.93 -13.37 -14.37
N LEU A 256 -15.73 -14.66 -14.60
CA LEU A 256 -15.37 -15.67 -13.62
C LEU A 256 -13.84 -15.77 -13.46
N ILE A 257 -13.34 -15.51 -12.25
CA ILE A 257 -11.92 -15.50 -11.95
C ILE A 257 -11.62 -16.64 -10.98
N THR A 258 -11.41 -17.82 -11.56
CA THR A 258 -11.18 -19.09 -10.85
C THR A 258 -9.70 -19.40 -10.68
N LYS A 259 -8.85 -18.97 -11.63
CA LYS A 259 -7.40 -19.21 -11.65
C LYS A 259 -6.63 -17.95 -11.24
N GLY A 260 -5.52 -18.14 -10.53
CA GLY A 260 -4.62 -17.05 -10.12
C GLY A 260 -5.12 -16.18 -8.95
N ALA A 261 -6.38 -16.36 -8.51
CA ALA A 261 -6.97 -15.63 -7.40
C ALA A 261 -6.17 -15.79 -6.09
N LYS A 262 -6.11 -14.71 -5.32
CA LYS A 262 -5.41 -14.71 -4.02
C LYS A 262 -6.07 -15.75 -3.10
N THR A 263 -5.25 -16.56 -2.42
CA THR A 263 -5.69 -17.69 -1.57
C THR A 263 -6.41 -18.83 -2.29
N GLY A 264 -6.49 -18.81 -3.62
CA GLY A 264 -7.20 -19.84 -4.39
C GLY A 264 -8.73 -19.74 -4.32
N ARG A 265 -9.27 -18.70 -3.69
CA ARG A 265 -10.70 -18.46 -3.60
C ARG A 265 -11.19 -17.81 -4.90
N PRO A 266 -12.09 -18.45 -5.66
CA PRO A 266 -12.67 -17.85 -6.85
C PRO A 266 -13.40 -16.54 -6.52
N ARG A 267 -13.46 -15.63 -7.50
CA ARG A 267 -14.29 -14.42 -7.45
C ARG A 267 -14.97 -14.22 -8.80
N GLN A 268 -16.01 -13.41 -8.81
CA GLN A 268 -16.68 -12.97 -10.04
C GLN A 268 -16.76 -11.45 -10.08
N LEU A 269 -16.78 -10.91 -11.28
CA LEU A 269 -17.11 -9.52 -11.57
C LEU A 269 -18.39 -9.52 -12.39
N MET A 270 -19.51 -9.11 -11.79
CA MET A 270 -20.77 -8.99 -12.53
C MET A 270 -20.72 -7.72 -13.38
N PHE A 271 -21.19 -7.81 -14.62
CA PHE A 271 -21.16 -6.67 -15.54
C PHE A 271 -22.26 -5.67 -15.21
N ASP A 272 -23.48 -6.13 -14.97
CA ASP A 272 -24.66 -5.31 -14.59
C ASP A 272 -24.49 -4.46 -13.33
N VAL A 273 -23.56 -4.83 -12.43
CA VAL A 273 -23.24 -4.05 -11.24
C VAL A 273 -22.63 -2.70 -11.59
N PHE A 274 -22.03 -2.57 -12.78
CA PHE A 274 -21.40 -1.35 -13.26
C PHE A 274 -21.92 -1.01 -14.65
N GLU A 275 -22.23 0.26 -14.90
CA GLU A 275 -22.72 0.73 -16.19
C GLU A 275 -21.56 0.92 -17.19
N ASP A 276 -20.65 -0.07 -17.29
CA ASP A 276 -19.50 -0.05 -18.20
C ASP A 276 -19.69 -1.06 -19.34
N GLU A 277 -20.17 -0.55 -20.46
CA GLU A 277 -20.40 -1.32 -21.70
C GLU A 277 -19.10 -1.95 -22.25
N ASN A 278 -17.93 -1.44 -21.86
CA ASN A 278 -16.65 -1.97 -22.34
C ASN A 278 -16.30 -3.34 -21.75
N PHE A 279 -16.94 -3.79 -20.67
CA PHE A 279 -16.62 -5.09 -20.08
C PHE A 279 -16.79 -6.24 -21.06
N ARG A 280 -17.91 -6.25 -21.79
CA ARG A 280 -18.23 -7.29 -22.77
C ARG A 280 -17.34 -7.15 -24.01
N ARG A 281 -17.24 -5.94 -24.56
CA ARG A 281 -16.37 -5.63 -25.71
C ARG A 281 -14.92 -6.06 -25.50
N VAL A 282 -14.32 -5.69 -24.37
CA VAL A 282 -12.92 -6.05 -24.06
C VAL A 282 -12.75 -7.55 -23.86
N LEU A 283 -13.77 -8.26 -23.36
CA LEU A 283 -13.68 -9.72 -23.16
C LEU A 283 -13.67 -10.43 -24.52
N ASP A 284 -14.51 -9.97 -25.44
CA ASP A 284 -14.57 -10.52 -26.79
C ASP A 284 -13.28 -10.25 -27.58
N GLU A 285 -12.71 -9.05 -27.45
CA GLU A 285 -11.37 -8.73 -28.00
C GLU A 285 -10.30 -9.68 -27.44
N LEU A 286 -10.27 -9.90 -26.11
CA LEU A 286 -9.32 -10.82 -25.49
C LEU A 286 -9.53 -12.29 -25.91
N LYS A 287 -10.77 -12.70 -26.17
CA LYS A 287 -11.11 -14.02 -26.71
C LYS A 287 -10.65 -14.19 -28.15
N ALA A 288 -10.67 -13.12 -28.96
CA ALA A 288 -10.17 -13.15 -30.33
C ALA A 288 -8.63 -13.30 -30.38
N GLU A 289 -7.90 -12.76 -29.39
CA GLU A 289 -6.43 -12.82 -29.33
C GLU A 289 -5.87 -14.16 -28.82
N VAL A 290 -6.69 -15.03 -28.23
CA VAL A 290 -6.24 -16.23 -27.53
C VAL A 290 -7.17 -17.41 -27.84
N PRO A 291 -6.65 -18.58 -28.27
CA PRO A 291 -7.48 -19.76 -28.50
C PRO A 291 -8.26 -20.22 -27.24
N PRO A 292 -9.32 -21.03 -27.40
CA PRO A 292 -9.94 -21.73 -26.29
C PRO A 292 -8.91 -22.49 -25.43
N GLU A 293 -9.22 -22.64 -24.14
CA GLU A 293 -8.37 -23.30 -23.13
C GLU A 293 -6.98 -22.68 -22.89
N CYS A 294 -6.63 -21.59 -23.59
CA CYS A 294 -5.39 -20.86 -23.39
C CYS A 294 -5.57 -19.67 -22.45
N HIS A 295 -4.54 -19.36 -21.68
CA HIS A 295 -4.50 -18.17 -20.83
C HIS A 295 -3.94 -16.95 -21.58
N LEU A 296 -4.24 -15.74 -21.09
CA LEU A 296 -3.74 -14.49 -21.69
C LEU A 296 -2.21 -14.36 -21.72
N ALA A 297 -1.48 -15.05 -20.84
CA ALA A 297 0.00 -14.96 -20.82
C ALA A 297 0.66 -15.76 -21.96
N TRP A 298 1.98 -15.64 -22.09
CA TRP A 298 2.79 -16.41 -23.04
C TRP A 298 2.67 -17.93 -22.80
N THR A 299 2.40 -18.71 -23.85
CA THR A 299 2.21 -20.17 -23.81
C THR A 299 3.50 -20.94 -23.48
N ASN A 300 4.66 -20.39 -23.84
CA ASN A 300 5.97 -21.01 -23.63
C ASN A 300 6.69 -20.57 -22.33
N ARG A 301 5.96 -19.98 -21.37
CA ARG A 301 6.54 -19.48 -20.12
C ARG A 301 5.86 -20.08 -18.90
N THR A 302 6.67 -20.44 -17.91
CA THR A 302 6.14 -20.70 -16.57
C THR A 302 5.56 -19.42 -15.97
N LEU A 303 4.64 -19.54 -15.02
CA LEU A 303 4.07 -18.38 -14.31
C LEU A 303 5.14 -17.47 -13.69
N LYS A 304 6.25 -18.04 -13.19
CA LYS A 304 7.39 -17.27 -12.67
C LYS A 304 8.05 -16.45 -13.78
N GLN A 305 8.36 -17.06 -14.91
CA GLN A 305 8.97 -16.38 -16.05
C GLN A 305 8.04 -15.30 -16.63
N ALA A 306 6.73 -15.56 -16.71
CA ALA A 306 5.76 -14.58 -17.17
C ALA A 306 5.64 -13.38 -16.21
N LYS A 307 5.63 -13.63 -14.89
CA LYS A 307 5.66 -12.56 -13.87
C LYS A 307 6.97 -11.75 -13.95
N ASP A 308 8.11 -12.41 -14.10
CA ASP A 308 9.42 -11.76 -14.24
C ASP A 308 9.50 -10.92 -15.54
N ARG A 309 8.89 -11.40 -16.65
CA ARG A 309 8.75 -10.66 -17.92
C ARG A 309 7.91 -9.40 -17.75
N MET A 310 6.76 -9.48 -17.09
CA MET A 310 5.95 -8.29 -16.78
C MET A 310 6.71 -7.29 -15.92
N TYR A 311 7.47 -7.75 -14.92
CA TYR A 311 8.33 -6.84 -14.16
C TYR A 311 9.46 -6.24 -14.99
N TYR A 312 10.01 -6.97 -15.96
CA TYR A 312 11.00 -6.44 -16.89
C TYR A 312 10.41 -5.30 -17.74
N LEU A 313 9.24 -5.53 -18.36
CA LEU A 313 8.52 -4.52 -19.14
C LEU A 313 8.21 -3.28 -18.30
N ALA A 314 7.78 -3.47 -17.05
CA ALA A 314 7.58 -2.37 -16.11
C ALA A 314 8.86 -1.54 -15.88
N ARG A 315 10.05 -2.14 -15.88
CA ARG A 315 11.30 -1.36 -15.73
C ARG A 315 11.63 -0.57 -16.98
N GLN A 316 11.45 -1.18 -18.16
CA GLN A 316 11.70 -0.54 -19.45
C GLN A 316 10.84 0.71 -19.61
N LEU A 317 9.57 0.64 -19.19
CA LEU A 317 8.62 1.75 -19.29
C LEU A 317 8.64 2.71 -18.09
N GLY A 318 9.53 2.52 -17.10
CA GLY A 318 9.56 3.38 -15.91
C GLY A 318 8.38 3.21 -14.94
N LEU A 319 7.60 2.13 -15.08
CA LEU A 319 6.45 1.75 -14.22
C LEU A 319 6.91 1.18 -12.87
N LYS A 320 7.57 2.01 -12.06
CA LYS A 320 7.92 1.73 -10.67
C LYS A 320 7.51 2.91 -9.80
N LYS A 321 7.29 2.66 -8.50
CA LYS A 321 7.01 3.70 -7.49
C LYS A 321 8.04 4.84 -7.49
N ASN A 322 9.30 4.52 -7.77
CA ASN A 322 10.43 5.44 -7.78
C ASN A 322 10.93 5.69 -9.22
N GLY A 323 10.17 5.24 -10.22
CA GLY A 323 10.49 5.43 -11.64
C GLY A 323 9.96 6.75 -12.16
N SER A 324 10.22 7.03 -13.44
CA SER A 324 9.78 8.26 -14.12
C SER A 324 8.27 8.47 -14.03
N LEU A 325 7.48 7.41 -14.17
CA LEU A 325 6.02 7.48 -14.14
C LEU A 325 5.43 7.36 -12.73
N LYS A 326 6.23 7.02 -11.71
CA LYS A 326 5.83 6.83 -10.29
C LYS A 326 4.65 5.87 -10.02
N VAL A 327 4.16 5.16 -11.05
CA VAL A 327 3.06 4.18 -10.96
C VAL A 327 3.56 2.75 -11.19
N THR A 328 2.69 1.76 -10.98
CA THR A 328 3.00 0.33 -11.24
C THR A 328 1.81 -0.34 -11.90
N PHE A 329 1.96 -1.54 -12.47
CA PHE A 329 0.81 -2.32 -12.96
C PHE A 329 -0.29 -2.54 -11.91
N HIS A 330 0.06 -2.59 -10.62
CA HIS A 330 -0.95 -2.68 -9.56
C HIS A 330 -1.78 -1.39 -9.42
N GLY A 331 -1.26 -0.26 -9.89
CA GLY A 331 -1.98 1.02 -9.98
C GLY A 331 -3.21 0.95 -10.87
N LEU A 332 -3.22 0.12 -11.92
CA LEU A 332 -4.42 -0.08 -12.76
C LEU A 332 -5.61 -0.65 -11.99
N ARG A 333 -5.32 -1.48 -10.98
CA ARG A 333 -6.34 -1.96 -10.06
C ARG A 333 -6.81 -0.87 -9.09
N HIS A 334 -5.96 0.10 -8.77
CA HIS A 334 -6.40 1.31 -8.07
C HIS A 334 -7.30 2.17 -8.97
N ASP A 335 -6.98 2.31 -10.27
CA ASP A 335 -7.85 3.03 -11.21
C ASP A 335 -9.24 2.40 -11.22
N PHE A 336 -9.34 1.10 -11.55
CA PHE A 336 -10.62 0.38 -11.54
C PHE A 336 -11.37 0.58 -10.22
N ALA A 337 -10.70 0.39 -9.09
CA ALA A 337 -11.34 0.51 -7.80
C ALA A 337 -11.95 1.91 -7.59
N ILE A 338 -11.18 2.96 -7.91
CA ILE A 338 -11.56 4.35 -7.65
C ILE A 338 -12.60 4.79 -8.69
N ASP A 339 -12.34 4.57 -9.97
CA ASP A 339 -13.24 4.89 -11.09
C ASP A 339 -14.63 4.29 -10.85
N GLN A 340 -14.73 2.99 -10.55
CA GLN A 340 -16.04 2.35 -10.29
C GLN A 340 -16.73 2.88 -9.02
N LEU A 341 -15.97 3.32 -8.01
CA LEU A 341 -16.59 3.91 -6.82
C LEU A 341 -17.14 5.31 -7.13
N GLU A 342 -16.37 6.13 -7.85
CA GLU A 342 -16.79 7.47 -8.26
C GLU A 342 -18.04 7.38 -9.14
N GLU A 343 -18.05 6.46 -10.12
CA GLU A 343 -19.20 6.21 -11.01
C GLU A 343 -20.46 5.82 -10.22
N LEU A 344 -20.36 4.81 -9.34
CA LEU A 344 -21.49 4.33 -8.55
C LEU A 344 -22.06 5.34 -7.55
N THR A 345 -21.31 6.41 -7.25
CA THR A 345 -21.65 7.32 -6.15
C THR A 345 -21.79 8.77 -6.58
N GLY A 346 -21.35 9.11 -7.79
CA GLY A 346 -21.21 10.49 -8.27
C GLY A 346 -20.20 11.32 -7.47
N GLN A 347 -19.43 10.72 -6.57
CA GLN A 347 -18.55 11.43 -5.63
C GLN A 347 -17.09 11.14 -5.93
N THR A 348 -16.31 12.19 -6.13
CA THR A 348 -14.85 12.10 -6.25
C THR A 348 -14.24 11.50 -4.98
N ALA A 349 -13.32 10.56 -5.14
CA ALA A 349 -12.67 9.90 -4.02
C ALA A 349 -11.73 10.86 -3.27
N PRO A 350 -11.58 10.73 -1.93
CA PRO A 350 -10.73 11.62 -1.14
C PRO A 350 -9.27 11.65 -1.57
N VAL A 351 -8.72 10.53 -2.05
CA VAL A 351 -7.35 10.45 -2.56
C VAL A 351 -7.14 11.24 -3.87
N ARG A 352 -8.22 11.58 -4.58
CA ARG A 352 -8.23 12.41 -5.80
C ARG A 352 -8.65 13.87 -5.55
N GLY A 353 -8.70 14.30 -4.29
CA GLY A 353 -9.11 15.66 -3.93
C GLY A 353 -10.62 15.84 -3.76
N GLY A 354 -11.39 14.75 -3.82
CA GLY A 354 -12.82 14.79 -3.51
C GLY A 354 -13.09 15.11 -2.05
N ILE A 355 -14.24 15.73 -1.80
CA ILE A 355 -14.67 16.04 -0.44
C ILE A 355 -14.95 14.74 0.32
N VAL A 356 -14.68 14.80 1.62
CA VAL A 356 -15.06 13.82 2.62
C VAL A 356 -16.40 13.14 2.31
N ILE A 357 -16.30 11.84 2.02
CA ILE A 357 -17.45 11.01 1.78
C ILE A 357 -17.94 10.38 3.10
N ASN A 358 -19.25 10.44 3.37
CA ASN A 358 -19.86 9.61 4.41
C ASN A 358 -19.79 8.12 4.02
N TYR A 359 -18.77 7.43 4.51
CA TYR A 359 -18.51 6.03 4.21
C TYR A 359 -19.62 5.05 4.64
N ARG A 360 -20.53 5.44 5.54
CA ARG A 360 -21.72 4.64 5.88
C ARG A 360 -22.77 4.75 4.77
N ALA A 361 -23.03 5.95 4.28
CA ALA A 361 -23.93 6.19 3.16
C ALA A 361 -23.46 5.49 1.87
N LEU A 362 -22.14 5.35 1.69
CA LEU A 362 -21.57 4.59 0.56
C LEU A 362 -21.38 3.09 0.79
N SER A 363 -21.91 2.52 1.87
CA SER A 363 -21.63 1.12 2.23
C SER A 363 -22.01 0.12 1.14
N ALA A 364 -23.14 0.34 0.45
CA ALA A 364 -23.61 -0.49 -0.67
C ALA A 364 -22.67 -0.42 -1.89
N ALA A 365 -22.33 0.78 -2.36
CA ALA A 365 -21.40 0.97 -3.48
C ALA A 365 -20.01 0.40 -3.15
N ARG A 366 -19.52 0.65 -1.94
CA ARG A 366 -18.26 0.07 -1.46
C ARG A 366 -18.31 -1.45 -1.43
N LEU A 367 -19.44 -2.05 -1.04
CA LEU A 367 -19.59 -3.50 -1.03
C LEU A 367 -19.52 -4.07 -2.45
N LYS A 368 -20.23 -3.46 -3.40
CA LYS A 368 -20.17 -3.82 -4.83
C LYS A 368 -18.73 -3.82 -5.35
N VAL A 369 -17.98 -2.72 -5.17
CA VAL A 369 -16.58 -2.65 -5.62
C VAL A 369 -15.68 -3.63 -4.85
N THR A 370 -15.93 -3.85 -3.57
CA THR A 370 -15.17 -4.81 -2.73
C THR A 370 -15.35 -6.25 -3.23
N GLN A 371 -16.59 -6.63 -3.53
CA GLN A 371 -16.95 -7.94 -4.08
C GLN A 371 -16.35 -8.14 -5.46
N ALA A 372 -16.48 -7.13 -6.34
CA ALA A 372 -15.82 -7.11 -7.64
C ALA A 372 -14.31 -7.34 -7.48
N LEU A 373 -13.65 -6.71 -6.51
CA LEU A 373 -12.23 -6.90 -6.22
C LEU A 373 -11.89 -8.25 -5.52
N GLY A 374 -12.87 -9.09 -5.19
CA GLY A 374 -12.69 -10.37 -4.51
C GLY A 374 -12.37 -10.24 -3.03
N HIS A 375 -12.97 -9.26 -2.38
CA HIS A 375 -12.88 -9.03 -0.95
C HIS A 375 -14.28 -9.20 -0.33
N ASN A 376 -14.33 -9.72 0.90
CA ASN A 376 -15.60 -9.87 1.66
C ASN A 376 -15.67 -8.90 2.84
N ARG A 377 -14.73 -7.95 2.93
CA ARG A 377 -14.56 -7.06 4.09
C ARG A 377 -14.49 -5.62 3.62
N LEU A 378 -15.48 -4.81 4.01
CA LEU A 378 -15.52 -3.38 3.69
C LEU A 378 -14.26 -2.62 4.14
N LYS A 379 -13.63 -3.02 5.24
CA LYS A 379 -12.39 -2.39 5.77
C LYS A 379 -11.21 -2.43 4.79
N VAL A 380 -11.25 -3.26 3.75
CA VAL A 380 -10.20 -3.33 2.72
C VAL A 380 -10.28 -2.16 1.73
N THR A 381 -11.45 -1.55 1.57
CA THR A 381 -11.66 -0.39 0.67
C THR A 381 -10.86 0.84 1.06
N GLY A 382 -10.60 1.04 2.36
CA GLY A 382 -9.81 2.17 2.84
C GLY A 382 -8.40 2.22 2.26
N ALA A 383 -7.84 1.07 1.85
CA ALA A 383 -6.53 0.98 1.20
C ALA A 383 -6.52 1.46 -0.27
N TYR A 384 -7.69 1.67 -0.88
CA TYR A 384 -7.84 2.17 -2.25
C TYR A 384 -8.29 3.64 -2.25
N TYR A 385 -9.27 4.00 -1.42
CA TYR A 385 -9.93 5.32 -1.45
C TYR A 385 -9.51 6.26 -0.32
N GLY A 386 -8.73 5.74 0.64
CA GLY A 386 -8.50 6.39 1.92
C GLY A 386 -9.63 6.13 2.92
N SER A 387 -9.51 6.66 4.13
CA SER A 387 -10.58 6.68 5.14
C SER A 387 -10.71 8.09 5.67
N PHE A 388 -11.93 8.62 5.69
CA PHE A 388 -12.22 9.98 6.12
C PHE A 388 -11.58 10.32 7.47
N LEU A 389 -11.85 9.54 8.51
CA LEU A 389 -11.29 9.80 9.86
C LEU A 389 -9.77 9.76 9.90
N SER A 390 -9.14 9.04 8.98
CA SER A 390 -7.68 8.96 8.90
C SER A 390 -7.08 10.10 8.10
N LEU A 391 -7.78 10.55 7.05
CA LEU A 391 -7.38 11.67 6.22
C LEU A 391 -7.66 13.00 6.93
N GLU A 392 -8.80 13.15 7.61
CA GLU A 392 -9.14 14.33 8.43
C GLU A 392 -8.17 14.51 9.59
N ARG A 393 -7.83 13.44 10.32
CA ARG A 393 -6.78 13.52 11.36
C ARG A 393 -5.44 13.90 10.78
N GLU A 394 -5.08 13.35 9.63
CA GLU A 394 -3.78 13.62 9.00
C GLU A 394 -3.72 15.02 8.40
N GLN A 395 -4.80 15.46 7.76
CA GLN A 395 -5.00 16.80 7.25
C GLN A 395 -4.96 17.80 8.40
N MET A 396 -5.72 17.59 9.47
CA MET A 396 -5.69 18.43 10.66
C MET A 396 -4.31 18.44 11.31
N ARG A 397 -3.61 17.30 11.40
CA ARG A 397 -2.21 17.27 11.86
C ARG A 397 -1.26 18.04 10.94
N SER A 398 -1.50 18.04 9.64
CA SER A 398 -0.69 18.80 8.67
C SER A 398 -0.94 20.30 8.80
N VAL A 399 -2.21 20.68 8.97
CA VAL A 399 -2.66 22.04 9.22
C VAL A 399 -2.11 22.55 10.55
N THR A 400 -2.28 21.81 11.65
CA THR A 400 -1.71 22.16 12.97
C THR A 400 -0.20 22.37 12.87
N ARG A 401 0.55 21.44 12.27
CA ARG A 401 2.00 21.64 12.07
C ARG A 401 2.35 22.86 11.22
N SER A 402 1.49 23.28 10.30
CA SER A 402 1.70 24.49 9.50
C SER A 402 1.34 25.74 10.30
N TRP A 403 0.27 25.68 11.10
CA TRP A 403 -0.14 26.73 12.01
C TRP A 403 0.92 26.99 13.08
N ASP A 404 1.42 25.96 13.76
CA ASP A 404 2.44 26.06 14.81
C ASP A 404 3.72 26.79 14.33
N ARG A 405 3.98 26.79 13.01
CA ARG A 405 5.13 27.49 12.40
C ARG A 405 4.89 28.99 12.21
N ILE A 406 3.66 29.39 11.93
CA ILE A 406 3.30 30.79 11.67
C ILE A 406 2.69 31.48 12.90
N GLU A 407 2.14 30.72 13.84
CA GLU A 407 1.54 31.24 15.07
C GLU A 407 2.43 32.24 15.83
N PRO A 408 3.75 32.02 15.98
CA PRO A 408 4.61 32.99 16.68
C PRO A 408 4.64 34.37 16.02
N VAL A 409 4.54 34.46 14.68
CA VAL A 409 4.55 35.74 13.95
C VAL A 409 3.17 36.34 13.74
N MET A 410 2.09 35.59 14.02
CA MET A 410 0.73 36.10 13.85
C MET A 410 0.40 37.23 14.82
N LYS A 411 1.11 37.33 15.95
CA LYS A 411 0.97 38.49 16.85
C LYS A 411 1.42 39.79 16.18
N ASP A 412 2.56 39.77 15.49
CA ASP A 412 3.11 40.94 14.81
C ASP A 412 2.27 41.30 13.58
N VAL A 413 1.81 40.28 12.83
CA VAL A 413 0.85 40.47 11.74
C VAL A 413 -0.47 41.07 12.24
N GLY A 414 -0.95 40.64 13.41
CA GLY A 414 -2.14 41.20 14.05
C GLY A 414 -2.01 42.69 14.35
N GLN A 415 -0.86 43.12 14.88
CA GLN A 415 -0.56 44.54 15.14
C GLN A 415 -0.56 45.38 13.85
N LEU A 416 -0.02 44.83 12.75
CA LEU A 416 -0.06 45.50 11.45
C LEU A 416 -1.49 45.69 10.92
N ILE A 417 -2.38 44.74 11.20
CA ILE A 417 -3.77 44.73 10.72
C ILE A 417 -4.67 45.62 11.57
N GLU A 418 -4.55 45.57 12.89
CA GLU A 418 -5.43 46.30 13.82
C GLU A 418 -5.40 47.82 13.56
N GLY A 419 -4.23 48.39 13.27
CA GLY A 419 -4.08 49.81 12.91
C GLY A 419 -4.46 50.19 11.47
N SER A 420 -4.92 49.24 10.65
CA SER A 420 -5.13 49.44 9.21
C SER A 420 -6.59 49.51 8.76
N GLY A 421 -7.53 49.02 9.57
CA GLY A 421 -8.96 48.92 9.22
C GLY A 421 -9.34 47.69 8.39
N ALA A 422 -8.42 46.77 8.08
CA ALA A 422 -8.72 45.55 7.31
C ALA A 422 -9.52 44.49 8.10
N GLY A 423 -9.61 44.60 9.43
CA GLY A 423 -10.47 43.78 10.30
C GLY A 423 -10.05 42.31 10.49
N ASN A 424 -9.44 41.66 9.50
CA ASN A 424 -8.91 40.29 9.61
C ASN A 424 -7.91 39.96 8.49
N LEU A 425 -7.37 38.74 8.52
CA LEU A 425 -6.64 38.10 7.44
C LEU A 425 -7.11 36.64 7.36
N PHE A 426 -7.43 36.16 6.17
CA PHE A 426 -7.86 34.78 5.95
C PHE A 426 -6.68 33.93 5.50
N TRP A 427 -6.46 32.81 6.17
CA TRP A 427 -5.53 31.77 5.75
C TRP A 427 -6.18 30.87 4.70
N ILE A 428 -5.56 30.84 3.51
CA ILE A 428 -6.07 30.15 2.32
C ILE A 428 -4.97 29.25 1.71
N GLY A 429 -5.31 28.63 0.58
CA GLY A 429 -4.35 27.86 -0.22
C GLY A 429 -4.08 26.45 0.31
N GLY A 430 -3.05 25.82 -0.25
CA GLY A 430 -2.79 24.41 -0.01
C GLY A 430 -2.48 24.09 1.46
N ARG A 431 -1.77 24.96 2.18
CA ARG A 431 -1.36 24.72 3.58
C ARG A 431 -2.51 24.84 4.56
N SER A 432 -3.45 25.77 4.36
CA SER A 432 -4.66 25.87 5.19
C SER A 432 -5.57 24.64 5.00
N GLN A 433 -5.45 23.98 3.85
CA GLN A 433 -6.12 22.71 3.54
C GLN A 433 -5.29 21.47 3.86
N GLY A 434 -4.11 21.59 4.50
CA GLY A 434 -3.30 20.46 4.96
C GLY A 434 -2.47 19.77 3.88
N SER A 435 -2.13 20.46 2.79
CA SER A 435 -1.20 19.98 1.76
C SER A 435 0.09 19.44 2.36
N LYS A 436 0.57 18.32 1.80
CA LYS A 436 1.86 17.71 2.17
C LYS A 436 3.01 18.16 1.27
N SER A 437 2.75 19.07 0.33
CA SER A 437 3.80 19.60 -0.55
C SER A 437 4.72 20.51 0.25
N GLU A 438 6.00 20.15 0.34
CA GLU A 438 7.01 21.01 0.96
C GLU A 438 7.18 22.34 0.21
N ALA A 439 6.90 22.35 -1.10
CA ALA A 439 6.97 23.52 -1.96
C ALA A 439 5.69 24.39 -1.97
N ALA A 440 4.62 24.01 -1.27
CA ALA A 440 3.44 24.87 -1.20
C ALA A 440 3.77 26.15 -0.40
N PRO A 441 3.40 27.35 -0.91
CA PRO A 441 3.56 28.58 -0.15
C PRO A 441 2.53 28.70 0.98
N TYR A 442 2.76 29.63 1.91
CA TYR A 442 1.67 30.17 2.72
C TYR A 442 0.88 31.15 1.87
N GLU A 443 -0.44 31.08 1.93
CA GLU A 443 -1.30 31.97 1.16
C GLU A 443 -2.31 32.64 2.08
N PHE A 444 -2.46 33.95 1.93
CA PHE A 444 -3.42 34.73 2.70
C PHE A 444 -4.23 35.64 1.79
N VAL A 445 -5.39 36.08 2.26
CA VAL A 445 -6.19 37.08 1.57
C VAL A 445 -6.87 37.98 2.60
N PHE A 446 -6.95 39.27 2.30
CA PHE A 446 -7.73 40.20 3.10
C PHE A 446 -9.23 40.01 2.86
N PRO A 447 -10.10 40.39 3.82
CA PRO A 447 -11.54 40.28 3.66
C PRO A 447 -12.06 41.00 2.41
N PRO A 448 -13.16 40.51 1.81
CA PRO A 448 -13.85 41.22 0.73
C PRO A 448 -14.15 42.68 1.14
N GLY A 449 -13.84 43.62 0.27
CA GLY A 449 -14.06 45.06 0.53
C GLY A 449 -12.90 45.79 1.21
N THR A 450 -11.78 45.12 1.51
CA THR A 450 -10.54 45.78 1.96
C THR A 450 -9.99 46.70 0.86
N ASP A 451 -9.56 47.91 1.24
CA ASP A 451 -8.98 48.88 0.30
C ASP A 451 -7.67 48.35 -0.31
N ASP A 452 -7.52 48.48 -1.62
CA ASP A 452 -6.36 48.00 -2.38
C ASP A 452 -5.06 48.67 -1.89
N ALA A 453 -5.11 49.92 -1.43
CA ALA A 453 -3.97 50.62 -0.85
C ALA A 453 -3.50 49.99 0.47
N ILE A 454 -4.43 49.47 1.28
CA ILE A 454 -4.10 48.74 2.51
C ILE A 454 -3.42 47.42 2.13
N VAL A 455 -3.99 46.68 1.16
CA VAL A 455 -3.43 45.41 0.69
C VAL A 455 -2.01 45.60 0.17
N LEU A 456 -1.79 46.58 -0.71
CA LEU A 456 -0.48 46.86 -1.31
C LEU A 456 0.58 47.26 -0.27
N ARG A 457 0.18 47.96 0.80
CA ARG A 457 1.08 48.38 1.87
C ARG A 457 1.43 47.23 2.82
N LEU A 458 0.47 46.38 3.16
CA LEU A 458 0.64 45.35 4.18
C LEU A 458 1.13 44.01 3.63
N ALA A 459 0.74 43.65 2.40
CA ALA A 459 1.10 42.36 1.80
C ALA A 459 2.61 42.05 1.84
N PRO A 460 3.52 42.97 1.44
CA PRO A 460 4.96 42.70 1.48
C PRO A 460 5.48 42.46 2.90
N GLN A 461 4.99 43.23 3.89
CA GLN A 461 5.41 43.11 5.29
C GLN A 461 4.96 41.77 5.90
N ILE A 462 3.73 41.34 5.59
CA ILE A 462 3.21 40.03 6.01
C ILE A 462 4.02 38.91 5.37
N CYS A 463 4.31 39.01 4.07
CA CYS A 463 5.14 38.02 3.37
C CYS A 463 6.53 37.90 4.01
N GLU A 464 7.18 39.03 4.32
CA GLU A 464 8.51 39.05 4.94
C GLU A 464 8.51 38.41 6.34
N LEU A 465 7.53 38.72 7.18
CA LEU A 465 7.40 38.11 8.52
C LEU A 465 7.20 36.60 8.45
N VAL A 466 6.29 36.13 7.59
CA VAL A 466 5.99 34.70 7.44
C VAL A 466 7.17 33.95 6.82
N GLN A 467 7.80 34.52 5.81
CA GLN A 467 8.98 33.94 5.17
C GLN A 467 10.17 33.89 6.14
N GLY A 468 10.39 34.95 6.92
CA GLY A 468 11.45 35.02 7.93
C GLY A 468 11.30 33.97 9.03
N ALA A 469 10.07 33.72 9.49
CA ALA A 469 9.82 32.73 10.53
C ALA A 469 9.83 31.29 10.05
N THR A 470 9.42 31.04 8.81
CA THR A 470 9.19 29.66 8.32
C THR A 470 10.19 29.18 7.30
N GLY A 471 10.91 30.08 6.64
CA GLY A 471 11.74 29.78 5.47
C GLY A 471 10.93 29.35 4.23
N VAL A 472 9.60 29.52 4.25
CA VAL A 472 8.68 29.14 3.17
C VAL A 472 8.14 30.39 2.51
N ASP A 473 7.98 30.32 1.19
CA ASP A 473 7.40 31.40 0.39
C ASP A 473 5.97 31.76 0.87
N CYS A 474 5.61 33.03 0.74
CA CYS A 474 4.35 33.57 1.22
C CYS A 474 3.71 34.49 0.17
N ILE A 475 2.41 34.31 -0.07
CA ILE A 475 1.63 35.09 -1.03
C ILE A 475 0.43 35.69 -0.31
N VAL A 476 0.30 37.02 -0.34
CA VAL A 476 -0.92 37.71 0.10
C VAL A 476 -1.67 38.18 -1.14
N HIS A 477 -2.84 37.59 -1.37
CA HIS A 477 -3.68 37.87 -2.52
C HIS A 477 -4.52 39.13 -2.28
N ASN A 478 -4.74 39.92 -3.34
CA ASN A 478 -5.79 40.92 -3.36
C ASN A 478 -7.10 40.23 -3.79
N TRP A 479 -8.14 40.34 -2.95
CA TRP A 479 -9.45 39.73 -3.20
C TRP A 479 -9.97 40.03 -4.61
N LYS A 480 -9.94 41.29 -5.05
CA LYS A 480 -10.46 41.71 -6.37
C LYS A 480 -9.67 41.13 -7.54
N SER A 481 -8.40 40.84 -7.35
CA SER A 481 -7.51 40.29 -8.38
C SER A 481 -7.57 38.76 -8.46
N MET A 482 -8.27 38.09 -7.54
CA MET A 482 -8.43 36.64 -7.56
C MET A 482 -9.47 36.22 -8.62
N PRO A 483 -9.26 35.07 -9.30
CA PRO A 483 -10.28 34.49 -10.17
C PRO A 483 -11.61 34.27 -9.42
N SER A 484 -12.75 34.50 -10.06
CA SER A 484 -14.08 34.40 -9.44
C SER A 484 -14.34 33.05 -8.76
N MET A 485 -13.83 31.96 -9.35
CA MET A 485 -13.92 30.62 -8.74
C MET A 485 -13.17 30.53 -7.41
N LYS A 486 -12.02 31.21 -7.27
CA LYS A 486 -11.28 31.27 -6.00
C LYS A 486 -11.94 32.21 -4.99
N GLN A 487 -12.53 33.33 -5.42
CA GLN A 487 -13.29 34.21 -4.53
C GLN A 487 -14.44 33.44 -3.86
N ALA A 488 -15.28 32.76 -4.66
CA ALA A 488 -16.39 31.96 -4.14
C ALA A 488 -15.93 30.83 -3.20
N LEU A 489 -14.80 30.18 -3.53
CA LEU A 489 -14.21 29.15 -2.67
C LEU A 489 -13.79 29.71 -1.30
N TRP A 490 -13.02 30.80 -1.27
CA TRP A 490 -12.44 31.30 -0.03
C TRP A 490 -13.38 32.17 0.79
N GLU A 491 -14.49 32.61 0.22
CA GLU A 491 -15.57 33.25 0.97
C GLU A 491 -16.24 32.26 1.92
N THR A 492 -16.23 30.97 1.58
CA THR A 492 -16.82 29.90 2.37
C THR A 492 -15.78 29.09 3.16
N ASP A 493 -14.62 28.81 2.56
CA ASP A 493 -13.60 27.92 3.14
C ASP A 493 -12.38 28.67 3.73
N GLY A 494 -12.31 29.98 3.60
CA GLY A 494 -11.23 30.79 4.19
C GLY A 494 -11.24 30.70 5.71
N THR A 495 -10.06 30.48 6.32
CA THR A 495 -9.96 30.44 7.79
C THR A 495 -9.55 31.81 8.33
N PRO A 496 -10.41 32.52 9.08
CA PRO A 496 -10.04 33.79 9.69
C PRO A 496 -8.96 33.58 10.76
N ILE A 497 -7.95 34.43 10.76
CA ILE A 497 -6.82 34.33 11.69
C ILE A 497 -7.13 35.02 13.02
N PHE A 498 -7.78 36.19 12.97
CA PHE A 498 -7.96 37.09 14.11
C PHE A 498 -9.41 37.17 14.61
N GLN A 499 -10.15 36.06 14.56
CA GLN A 499 -11.47 35.98 15.20
C GLN A 499 -11.36 35.64 16.69
N GLY A 500 -12.47 35.79 17.44
CA GLY A 500 -12.53 35.45 18.87
C GLY A 500 -12.34 33.96 19.19
N VAL A 501 -12.31 33.10 18.17
CA VAL A 501 -11.89 31.70 18.26
C VAL A 501 -10.66 31.49 17.39
N GLY A 502 -9.67 30.74 17.88
CA GLY A 502 -8.43 30.51 17.14
C GLY A 502 -8.65 29.73 15.83
N PRO A 503 -7.76 29.83 14.83
CA PRO A 503 -7.97 29.23 13.51
C PRO A 503 -8.22 27.72 13.52
N LEU A 504 -7.52 26.99 14.40
CA LEU A 504 -7.71 25.55 14.55
C LEU A 504 -9.07 25.19 15.18
N GLU A 505 -9.60 26.03 16.07
CA GLU A 505 -10.93 25.84 16.66
C GLU A 505 -12.03 26.21 15.67
N TYR A 506 -11.84 27.30 14.92
CA TYR A 506 -12.71 27.67 13.80
C TYR A 506 -12.83 26.53 12.78
N MET A 507 -11.70 25.95 12.36
CA MET A 507 -11.69 24.82 11.42
C MET A 507 -12.41 23.59 11.99
N LYS A 508 -12.25 23.29 13.29
CA LYS A 508 -12.97 22.18 13.94
C LYS A 508 -14.48 22.43 13.97
N ALA A 509 -14.91 23.64 14.34
CA ALA A 509 -16.32 24.02 14.37
C ALA A 509 -16.95 23.97 12.97
N MET A 510 -16.25 24.46 11.95
CA MET A 510 -16.66 24.35 10.54
C MET A 510 -16.84 22.89 10.11
N LEU A 511 -15.90 22.02 10.46
CA LEU A 511 -16.02 20.59 10.18
C LEU A 511 -17.22 19.95 10.90
N GLU A 512 -17.51 20.36 12.14
CA GLU A 512 -18.69 19.89 12.88
C GLU A 512 -20.01 20.40 12.28
N GLN A 513 -20.07 21.65 11.87
CA GLN A 513 -21.24 22.21 11.16
C GLN A 513 -21.48 21.52 9.82
N GLN A 514 -20.42 21.29 9.02
CA GLN A 514 -20.51 20.53 7.78
C GLN A 514 -20.98 19.09 8.04
N LYS A 515 -20.51 18.45 9.12
CA LYS A 515 -20.99 17.12 9.54
C LYS A 515 -22.49 17.16 9.89
N ALA A 516 -22.93 18.15 10.65
CA ALA A 516 -24.32 18.30 11.08
C ALA A 516 -25.27 18.60 9.90
N ALA A 517 -24.87 19.48 8.98
CA ALA A 517 -25.65 19.82 7.77
C ALA A 517 -25.82 18.59 6.86
N ARG A 518 -24.79 17.77 6.71
CA ARG A 518 -24.84 16.53 5.91
C ARG A 518 -25.71 15.44 6.55
N MET A 519 -25.76 15.37 7.88
CA MET A 519 -26.68 14.47 8.60
C MET A 519 -28.15 14.88 8.37
N LYS A 520 -28.45 16.19 8.34
CA LYS A 520 -29.81 16.68 8.04
C LYS A 520 -30.21 16.51 6.57
N GLY A 521 -29.26 16.65 5.63
CA GLY A 521 -29.50 16.44 4.19
C GLY A 521 -29.75 14.98 3.80
N GLY A 522 -29.11 14.03 4.49
CA GLY A 522 -29.34 12.60 4.27
C GLY A 522 -30.75 12.13 4.64
N VAL A 523 -31.32 12.69 5.72
CA VAL A 523 -32.70 12.39 6.16
C VAL A 523 -33.74 12.86 5.14
N ARG A 524 -33.51 14.00 4.46
CA ARG A 524 -34.41 14.48 3.40
C ARG A 524 -34.37 13.63 2.13
N TYR A 525 -33.23 13.00 1.82
CA TYR A 525 -33.09 12.12 0.66
C TYR A 525 -33.76 10.76 0.89
N GLU A 526 -33.77 10.26 2.14
CA GLU A 526 -34.53 9.06 2.53
C GLU A 526 -36.04 9.31 2.50
N SER A 527 -36.52 10.47 2.99
CA SER A 527 -37.95 10.82 2.93
C SER A 527 -38.48 11.05 1.51
N ALA A 528 -37.64 11.55 0.59
CA ALA A 528 -38.03 11.76 -0.81
C ALA A 528 -38.13 10.43 -1.58
N LYS A 529 -37.31 9.43 -1.25
CA LYS A 529 -37.41 8.09 -1.85
C LYS A 529 -38.55 7.25 -1.30
N GLU A 530 -38.95 7.44 -0.04
CA GLU A 530 -40.15 6.79 0.50
C GLU A 530 -41.44 7.35 -0.12
N ALA A 531 -41.44 8.61 -0.56
CA ALA A 531 -42.60 9.22 -1.24
C ALA A 531 -42.75 8.81 -2.72
N GLU A 532 -41.70 8.33 -3.38
CA GLU A 532 -41.75 7.77 -4.75
C GLU A 532 -42.03 6.26 -4.78
N LEU A 533 -42.14 5.61 -3.62
CA LEU A 533 -42.37 4.17 -3.46
C LEU A 533 -43.72 3.81 -2.81
N VAL A 534 -44.65 4.78 -2.72
CA VAL A 534 -46.03 4.57 -2.27
C VAL A 534 -47.01 4.81 -3.41
#